data_AF-A0A6B2X1Q5-F1
#
_entry.id   AF-A0A6B2X1Q5-F1
#
_cell.length_a   1.000
_cell.length_b   1.000
_cell.length_c   1.000
_cell.angle_alpha   90.00
_cell.angle_beta   90.00
_cell.angle_gamma   90.00
#
_symmetry.space_group_name_H-M   'P 1'
#
loop_
_entity.id
_entity.type
_entity.pdbx_description
1 polymer ?
#
loop_
_entity_poly.entity_id
_entity_poly.type
_entity_poly.pdbx_seq_one_letter_code
_entity_poly.pdbx_strand_id
1 'polypeptide(L)'
;MTETAPLTNNARPALLEQRTPPRPTPPPAPGTLTGVLQGLLRTARPKQWVKNVLVIAAPAAAGRLFDPHALTRLALVFALFTACAAAVYLINDARDVHADRAHPVKRHRPVAAGQVPVPVAYAVGGALGVLAPAAALWLASPVVAALLAAYIGMQLAYCVSLKHVLVVDLVVVTTGFLMRATAGGLALGIPLSRWFLITTGFGALFMVSAKRYSEAVQMAGKAGATRALLTEYTTGYLRFVWQLAAGVAVLGYCLWALEADHDTPACPLPWRQLSMVAFILAILRYAVFADRGTAGEPEDVLLRDRALALIVLTWLAMYGLAVAQW
;
A
#
# COMPACT_ATOMS: atom_id res chain seq x y z
N MET A 1 4.34 80.61 21.22
CA MET A 1 4.45 80.06 22.58
C MET A 1 3.31 79.06 22.68
N THR A 2 3.49 77.75 22.59
CA THR A 2 4.43 76.82 23.24
C THR A 2 4.40 75.53 22.38
N GLU A 3 5.46 75.14 21.68
CA GLU A 3 6.44 74.09 22.07
C GLU A 3 5.82 72.82 22.71
N THR A 4 5.83 71.69 21.98
CA THR A 4 6.26 70.36 22.47
C THR A 4 6.59 69.39 21.33
N ALA A 5 7.72 68.72 21.52
CA ALA A 5 8.56 67.81 20.71
C ALA A 5 7.92 66.51 20.15
N PRO A 6 8.64 65.76 19.27
CA PRO A 6 8.11 64.62 18.51
C PRO A 6 8.32 63.28 19.24
N LEU A 7 7.41 62.32 19.03
CA LEU A 7 7.60 60.92 19.45
C LEU A 7 7.93 60.04 18.26
N THR A 8 9.19 59.59 18.25
CA THR A 8 9.72 58.48 17.46
C THR A 8 8.95 57.20 17.78
N ASN A 9 8.46 56.48 16.76
CA ASN A 9 8.10 55.07 16.90
C ASN A 9 8.76 54.24 15.79
N ASN A 10 9.92 53.69 16.14
CA ASN A 10 10.58 52.62 15.40
C ASN A 10 9.85 51.30 15.70
N ALA A 11 9.02 50.84 14.76
CA ALA A 11 8.53 49.46 14.77
C ALA A 11 8.93 48.76 13.46
N ARG A 12 10.11 48.14 13.47
CA ARG A 12 10.50 47.13 12.48
C ARG A 12 9.62 45.88 12.70
N PRO A 13 8.94 45.33 11.67
CA PRO A 13 8.30 44.03 11.80
C PRO A 13 9.37 42.94 11.97
N ALA A 14 9.26 42.16 13.04
CA ALA A 14 10.08 40.99 13.29
C ALA A 14 9.86 39.95 12.17
N LEU A 15 10.81 39.88 11.23
CA LEU A 15 10.95 38.77 10.31
C LEU A 15 11.26 37.52 11.15
N LEU A 16 10.26 36.63 11.26
CA LEU A 16 10.48 35.24 11.63
C LEU A 16 11.54 34.67 10.68
N GLU A 17 12.76 34.50 11.18
CA GLU A 17 13.80 33.71 10.51
C GLU A 17 13.21 32.34 10.21
N GLN A 18 12.88 32.12 8.94
CA GLN A 18 12.59 30.80 8.41
C GLN A 18 13.85 29.97 8.60
N ARG A 19 13.92 29.20 9.70
CA ARG A 19 14.94 28.17 9.89
C ARG A 19 14.91 27.28 8.65
N THR A 20 15.92 27.43 7.81
CA THR A 20 16.09 26.58 6.64
C THR A 20 16.19 25.14 7.14
N PRO A 21 15.35 24.21 6.66
CA PRO A 21 15.45 22.82 7.07
C PRO A 21 16.87 22.32 6.79
N PRO A 22 17.44 21.45 7.67
CA PRO A 22 18.78 20.92 7.47
C PRO A 22 18.88 20.31 6.08
N ARG A 23 19.90 20.72 5.31
CA ARG A 23 20.14 20.19 3.97
C ARG A 23 20.25 18.67 4.07
N PRO A 24 19.51 17.89 3.27
CA PRO A 24 19.67 16.45 3.24
C PRO A 24 21.14 16.14 2.90
N THR A 25 21.75 15.24 3.68
CA THR A 25 23.12 14.77 3.44
C THR A 25 23.29 14.39 1.98
N PRO A 26 24.34 14.88 1.29
CA PRO A 26 24.58 14.53 -0.10
C PRO A 26 24.69 13.00 -0.22
N PRO A 27 24.12 12.40 -1.28
CA PRO A 27 24.27 10.97 -1.50
C PRO A 27 25.76 10.60 -1.54
N PRO A 28 26.15 9.43 -1.00
CA PRO A 28 27.54 8.96 -1.08
C PRO A 28 27.98 8.91 -2.54
N ALA A 29 29.27 9.16 -2.77
CA ALA A 29 29.85 9.23 -4.10
C ALA A 29 29.51 7.97 -4.93
N PRO A 30 29.11 8.13 -6.20
CA PRO A 30 28.84 7.00 -7.08
C PRO A 30 30.07 6.10 -7.17
N GLY A 31 29.90 4.79 -6.92
CA GLY A 31 30.96 3.78 -7.04
C GLY A 31 31.55 3.24 -5.74
N THR A 32 31.18 3.77 -4.57
CA THR A 32 31.59 3.15 -3.28
C THR A 32 30.67 1.97 -2.92
N LEU A 33 31.20 0.91 -2.31
CA LEU A 33 30.39 -0.25 -1.86
C LEU A 33 29.23 0.17 -0.95
N THR A 34 29.49 1.07 -0.01
CA THR A 34 28.47 1.63 0.89
C THR A 34 27.41 2.41 0.10
N GLY A 35 27.81 3.17 -0.93
CA GLY A 35 26.90 3.87 -1.82
C GLY A 35 26.02 2.94 -2.62
N VAL A 36 26.56 1.82 -3.12
CA VAL A 36 25.79 0.79 -3.85
C VAL A 36 24.81 0.10 -2.91
N LEU A 37 25.23 -0.32 -1.71
CA LEU A 37 24.34 -0.97 -0.73
C LEU A 37 23.19 -0.06 -0.30
N GLN A 38 23.48 1.22 -0.02
CA GLN A 38 22.44 2.19 0.29
C GLN A 38 21.51 2.41 -0.91
N GLY A 39 22.06 2.41 -2.13
CA GLY A 39 21.29 2.49 -3.36
C GLY A 39 20.34 1.30 -3.53
N LEU A 40 20.81 0.07 -3.28
CA LEU A 40 19.99 -1.14 -3.32
C LEU A 40 18.86 -1.08 -2.29
N LEU A 41 19.15 -0.68 -1.05
CA LEU A 41 18.13 -0.53 0.00
C LEU A 41 17.10 0.53 -0.38
N ARG A 42 17.52 1.66 -0.96
CA ARG A 42 16.60 2.69 -1.45
C ARG A 42 15.72 2.18 -2.60
N THR A 43 16.28 1.40 -3.52
CA THR A 43 15.54 0.77 -4.63
C THR A 43 14.56 -0.31 -4.14
N ALA A 44 14.85 -0.95 -3.00
CA ALA A 44 13.90 -1.85 -2.33
C ALA A 44 12.68 -1.13 -1.73
N ARG A 45 12.67 0.21 -1.71
CA ARG A 45 11.56 1.09 -1.29
C ARG A 45 10.98 0.73 0.10
N PRO A 46 11.71 0.93 1.21
CA PRO A 46 11.27 0.56 2.55
C PRO A 46 9.92 1.13 2.97
N LYS A 47 9.60 2.36 2.51
CA LYS A 47 8.29 2.97 2.74
C LYS A 47 7.13 2.15 2.18
N GLN A 48 7.34 1.36 1.12
CA GLN A 48 6.33 0.54 0.48
C GLN A 48 6.16 -0.83 1.16
N TRP A 49 7.06 -1.21 2.08
CA TRP A 49 6.97 -2.49 2.80
C TRP A 49 5.76 -2.55 3.72
N VAL A 50 5.23 -1.40 4.14
CA VAL A 50 3.97 -1.32 4.89
C VAL A 50 2.82 -2.03 4.18
N LYS A 51 2.83 -2.11 2.84
CA LYS A 51 1.82 -2.84 2.06
C LYS A 51 1.88 -4.34 2.30
N ASN A 52 3.06 -4.86 2.62
CA ASN A 52 3.26 -6.28 2.94
C ASN A 52 2.73 -6.63 4.34
N VAL A 53 2.38 -5.65 5.18
CA VAL A 53 1.69 -5.89 6.47
C VAL A 53 0.35 -6.60 6.24
N LEU A 54 -0.24 -6.49 5.03
CA LEU A 54 -1.43 -7.25 4.66
C LEU A 54 -1.27 -8.77 4.79
N VAL A 55 -0.05 -9.31 4.84
CA VAL A 55 0.19 -10.72 5.19
C VAL A 55 -0.46 -11.09 6.53
N ILE A 56 -0.66 -10.14 7.43
CA ILE A 56 -1.32 -10.35 8.73
C ILE A 56 -2.85 -10.48 8.59
N ALA A 57 -3.46 -10.02 7.49
CA ALA A 57 -4.90 -9.91 7.36
C ALA A 57 -5.65 -11.24 7.56
N ALA A 58 -5.25 -12.31 6.88
CA ALA A 58 -5.88 -13.62 7.03
C ALA A 58 -5.67 -14.25 8.42
N PRO A 59 -4.44 -14.27 8.99
CA PRO A 59 -4.22 -14.72 10.37
C PRO A 59 -5.00 -13.94 11.42
N ALA A 60 -5.08 -12.61 11.27
CA ALA A 60 -5.88 -11.76 12.14
C ALA A 60 -7.37 -12.10 12.02
N ALA A 61 -7.84 -12.32 10.79
CA ALA A 61 -9.22 -12.70 10.54
C ALA A 61 -9.60 -14.06 11.14
N ALA A 62 -8.63 -14.98 11.23
CA ALA A 62 -8.81 -16.30 11.82
C ALA A 62 -8.51 -16.37 13.32
N GLY A 63 -8.16 -15.25 13.97
CA GLY A 63 -7.87 -15.23 15.42
C GLY A 63 -6.58 -15.90 15.85
N ARG A 64 -5.69 -16.26 14.91
CA ARG A 64 -4.44 -16.98 15.20
C ARG A 64 -3.21 -16.08 15.23
N LEU A 65 -3.40 -14.77 15.40
CA LEU A 65 -2.30 -13.81 15.30
C LEU A 65 -1.30 -13.91 16.46
N PHE A 66 -1.78 -14.28 17.66
CA PHE A 66 -0.98 -14.27 18.89
C PHE A 66 -0.29 -15.60 19.21
N ASP A 67 -0.36 -16.59 18.33
CA ASP A 67 0.42 -17.81 18.44
C ASP A 67 1.91 -17.50 18.15
N PRO A 68 2.87 -17.84 19.04
CA PRO A 68 4.30 -17.67 18.78
C PRO A 68 4.77 -18.29 17.45
N HIS A 69 4.18 -19.43 17.06
CA HIS A 69 4.47 -20.05 15.76
C HIS A 69 3.97 -19.18 14.60
N ALA A 70 2.79 -18.56 14.76
CA ALA A 70 2.26 -17.64 13.76
C ALA A 70 3.15 -16.41 13.58
N LEU A 71 3.60 -15.78 14.67
CA LEU A 71 4.45 -14.60 14.61
C LEU A 71 5.75 -14.84 13.82
N THR A 72 6.42 -15.96 14.08
CA THR A 72 7.66 -16.33 13.38
C THR A 72 7.42 -16.62 11.90
N ARG A 73 6.39 -17.39 11.56
CA ARG A 73 6.02 -17.66 10.16
C ARG A 73 5.61 -16.41 9.40
N LEU A 74 4.83 -15.52 10.02
CA LEU A 74 4.38 -14.28 9.39
C LEU A 74 5.53 -13.30 9.15
N ALA A 75 6.46 -13.17 10.11
CA ALA A 75 7.67 -12.38 9.91
C ALA A 75 8.53 -12.92 8.75
N LEU A 76 8.66 -14.24 8.65
CA LEU A 76 9.39 -14.90 7.58
C LEU A 76 8.73 -14.65 6.20
N VAL A 77 7.42 -14.86 6.09
CA VAL A 77 6.68 -14.63 4.84
C VAL A 77 6.69 -13.16 4.45
N PHE A 78 6.58 -12.25 5.42
CA PHE A 78 6.74 -10.82 5.20
C PHE A 78 8.11 -10.49 4.60
N ALA A 79 9.19 -11.06 5.15
CA ALA A 79 10.54 -10.85 4.64
C ALA A 79 10.72 -11.41 3.22
N LEU A 80 10.23 -12.62 2.96
CA LEU A 80 10.29 -13.24 1.63
C LEU A 80 9.47 -12.46 0.60
N PHE A 81 8.25 -12.04 0.94
CA PHE A 81 7.42 -11.23 0.06
C PHE A 81 8.06 -9.86 -0.22
N THR A 82 8.71 -9.27 0.79
CA THR A 82 9.45 -8.02 0.65
C THR A 82 10.66 -8.19 -0.29
N ALA A 83 11.38 -9.31 -0.19
CA ALA A 83 12.46 -9.64 -1.12
C ALA A 83 11.94 -9.82 -2.56
N CYS A 84 10.80 -10.50 -2.76
CA CYS A 84 10.16 -10.61 -4.06
C CYS A 84 9.73 -9.24 -4.63
N ALA A 85 9.17 -8.36 -3.81
CA ALA A 85 8.81 -7.01 -4.24
C ALA A 85 10.05 -6.18 -4.60
N ALA A 86 11.13 -6.27 -3.80
CA ALA A 86 12.40 -5.62 -4.08
C ALA A 86 13.02 -6.12 -5.39
N ALA A 87 12.93 -7.43 -5.69
CA ALA A 87 13.37 -8.00 -6.95
C ALA A 87 12.70 -7.32 -8.15
N VAL A 88 11.35 -7.21 -8.11
CA VAL A 88 10.57 -6.54 -9.15
C VAL A 88 10.98 -5.07 -9.30
N TYR A 89 11.18 -4.33 -8.19
CA TYR A 89 11.57 -2.93 -8.27
C TYR A 89 12.98 -2.75 -8.86
N LEU A 90 13.94 -3.59 -8.49
CA LEU A 90 15.29 -3.56 -9.03
C LEU A 90 15.30 -3.83 -10.54
N ILE A 91 14.59 -4.87 -10.98
CA ILE A 91 14.49 -5.22 -12.41
C ILE A 91 13.76 -4.12 -13.19
N ASN A 92 12.68 -3.55 -12.62
CA ASN A 92 11.94 -2.48 -13.27
C ASN A 92 12.80 -1.21 -13.42
N ASP A 93 13.46 -0.77 -12.35
CA ASP A 93 14.27 0.46 -12.37
C ASP A 93 15.52 0.29 -13.25
N ALA A 94 16.05 -0.93 -13.39
CA ALA A 94 17.11 -1.26 -14.34
C ALA A 94 16.64 -1.18 -15.80
N ARG A 95 15.45 -1.70 -16.09
CA ARG A 95 14.85 -1.66 -17.43
C ARG A 95 14.49 -0.24 -17.86
N ASP A 96 13.85 0.51 -16.97
CA ASP A 96 13.33 1.85 -17.26
C ASP A 96 14.41 2.95 -17.12
N VAL A 97 15.69 2.58 -16.91
CA VAL A 97 16.79 3.51 -16.56
C VAL A 97 16.90 4.71 -17.50
N HIS A 98 16.75 4.52 -18.81
CA HIS A 98 16.86 5.60 -19.80
C HIS A 98 15.67 6.57 -19.71
N ALA A 99 14.46 6.04 -19.59
CA ALA A 99 13.25 6.85 -19.42
C ALA A 99 13.24 7.57 -18.07
N ASP A 100 13.71 6.90 -17.01
CA ASP A 100 13.80 7.49 -15.67
C ASP A 100 14.81 8.63 -15.61
N ARG A 101 15.93 8.55 -16.33
CA ARG A 101 16.90 9.66 -16.46
C ARG A 101 16.30 10.92 -17.08
N ALA A 102 15.40 10.76 -18.05
CA ALA A 102 14.73 11.89 -18.71
C ALA A 102 13.61 12.52 -17.86
N HIS A 103 13.14 11.84 -16.82
CA HIS A 103 11.99 12.28 -16.03
C HIS A 103 12.41 13.23 -14.89
N PRO A 104 11.69 14.36 -14.67
CA PRO A 104 12.09 15.41 -13.71
C PRO A 104 12.28 14.90 -12.26
N VAL A 105 11.40 14.00 -11.81
CA VAL A 105 11.49 13.36 -10.47
C VAL A 105 12.25 12.02 -10.49
N LYS A 106 11.94 11.10 -11.41
CA LYS A 106 12.48 9.73 -11.40
C LYS A 106 13.98 9.66 -11.73
N ARG A 107 14.59 10.72 -12.28
CA ARG A 107 16.04 10.81 -12.49
C ARG A 107 16.87 10.64 -11.22
N HIS A 108 16.26 10.89 -10.05
CA HIS A 108 16.89 10.74 -8.74
C HIS A 108 16.84 9.30 -8.18
N ARG A 109 16.23 8.35 -8.90
CA ARG A 109 16.25 6.93 -8.50
C ARG A 109 17.69 6.40 -8.50
N PRO A 110 18.08 5.52 -7.55
CA PRO A 110 19.48 5.07 -7.43
C PRO A 110 20.07 4.46 -8.71
N VAL A 111 19.26 3.73 -9.49
CA VAL A 111 19.72 3.14 -10.76
C VAL A 111 19.85 4.20 -11.86
N ALA A 112 18.86 5.09 -12.00
CA ALA A 112 18.89 6.20 -12.97
C ALA A 112 20.03 7.20 -12.70
N ALA A 113 20.26 7.54 -11.43
CA ALA A 113 21.32 8.42 -10.96
C ALA A 113 22.72 7.80 -11.01
N GLY A 114 22.85 6.52 -11.37
CA GLY A 114 24.14 5.81 -11.45
C GLY A 114 24.74 5.40 -10.10
N GLN A 115 23.98 5.54 -9.00
CA GLN A 115 24.41 5.07 -7.68
C GLN A 115 24.46 3.53 -7.61
N VAL A 116 23.52 2.85 -8.30
CA VAL A 116 23.52 1.39 -8.48
C VAL A 116 23.76 1.09 -9.96
N PRO A 117 24.85 0.39 -10.31
CA PRO A 117 25.07 -0.02 -11.69
C PRO A 117 23.94 -0.92 -12.20
N VAL A 118 23.53 -0.74 -13.46
CA VAL A 118 22.44 -1.52 -14.09
C VAL A 118 22.70 -3.04 -14.01
N PRO A 119 23.93 -3.57 -14.27
CA PRO A 119 24.20 -5.00 -14.12
C PRO A 119 24.00 -5.50 -12.69
N VAL A 120 24.36 -4.69 -11.68
CA VAL A 120 24.17 -5.02 -10.26
C VAL A 120 22.68 -5.05 -9.92
N ALA A 121 21.90 -4.09 -10.43
CA ALA A 121 20.45 -4.08 -10.22
C ALA A 121 19.78 -5.34 -10.80
N TYR A 122 20.15 -5.76 -12.02
CA TYR A 122 19.67 -7.01 -12.60
C TYR A 122 20.15 -8.25 -11.84
N ALA A 123 21.43 -8.31 -11.44
CA ALA A 123 21.98 -9.44 -10.72
C ALA A 123 21.31 -9.63 -9.35
N VAL A 124 21.21 -8.56 -8.55
CA VAL A 124 20.56 -8.60 -7.24
C VAL A 124 19.06 -8.84 -7.39
N GLY A 125 18.41 -8.17 -8.34
CA GLY A 125 16.99 -8.37 -8.61
C GLY A 125 16.66 -9.81 -9.03
N GLY A 126 17.44 -10.38 -9.95
CA GLY A 126 17.31 -11.77 -10.39
C GLY A 126 17.61 -12.76 -9.26
N ALA A 127 18.67 -12.53 -8.49
CA ALA A 127 19.00 -13.36 -7.32
C ALA A 127 17.86 -13.37 -6.30
N LEU A 128 17.33 -12.20 -5.91
CA LEU A 128 16.18 -12.13 -5.00
C LEU A 128 14.93 -12.78 -5.61
N GLY A 129 14.70 -12.61 -6.91
CA GLY A 129 13.57 -13.19 -7.63
C GLY A 129 13.56 -14.72 -7.65
N VAL A 130 14.74 -15.35 -7.61
CA VAL A 130 14.88 -16.83 -7.58
C VAL A 130 15.00 -17.34 -6.14
N LEU A 131 15.88 -16.72 -5.34
CA LEU A 131 16.21 -17.20 -4.01
C LEU A 131 15.06 -17.04 -3.03
N ALA A 132 14.23 -16.00 -3.12
CA ALA A 132 13.12 -15.83 -2.17
C ALA A 132 12.01 -16.90 -2.35
N PRO A 133 11.50 -17.19 -3.57
CA PRO A 133 10.60 -18.32 -3.76
C PRO A 133 11.25 -19.68 -3.45
N ALA A 134 12.52 -19.87 -3.80
CA ALA A 134 13.23 -21.11 -3.48
C ALA A 134 13.39 -21.32 -1.96
N ALA A 135 13.73 -20.26 -1.23
CA ALA A 135 13.79 -20.30 0.24
C ALA A 135 12.42 -20.59 0.86
N ALA A 136 11.33 -20.09 0.25
CA ALA A 136 9.97 -20.36 0.72
C ALA A 136 9.58 -21.84 0.66
N LEU A 137 10.20 -22.64 -0.24
CA LEU A 137 9.98 -24.10 -0.30
C LEU A 137 10.42 -24.79 1.00
N TRP A 138 11.51 -24.32 1.59
CA TRP A 138 12.12 -24.91 2.79
C TRP A 138 11.63 -24.26 4.07
N LEU A 139 11.42 -22.94 4.04
CA LEU A 139 11.14 -22.13 5.23
C LEU A 139 9.64 -21.93 5.50
N ALA A 140 8.78 -22.15 4.50
CA ALA A 140 7.34 -21.95 4.61
C ALA A 140 6.56 -23.15 4.08
N SER A 141 6.09 -23.10 2.83
CA SER A 141 5.38 -24.20 2.17
C SER A 141 5.48 -24.10 0.65
N PRO A 142 5.31 -25.22 -0.08
CA PRO A 142 5.29 -25.20 -1.55
C PRO A 142 4.23 -24.27 -2.14
N VAL A 143 3.08 -24.15 -1.47
CA VAL A 143 2.00 -23.26 -1.89
C VAL A 143 2.40 -21.78 -1.75
N VAL A 144 3.08 -21.41 -0.66
CA VAL A 144 3.62 -20.04 -0.49
C VAL A 144 4.69 -19.76 -1.54
N ALA A 145 5.60 -20.71 -1.81
CA ALA A 145 6.61 -20.56 -2.86
C ALA A 145 5.99 -20.33 -4.25
N ALA A 146 4.96 -21.13 -4.60
CA ALA A 146 4.23 -20.97 -5.85
C ALA A 146 3.53 -19.60 -5.93
N LEU A 147 2.93 -19.14 -4.83
CA LEU A 147 2.31 -17.81 -4.75
C LEU A 147 3.34 -16.69 -4.96
N LEU A 148 4.52 -16.78 -4.33
CA LEU A 148 5.57 -15.78 -4.50
C LEU A 148 6.12 -15.76 -5.94
N ALA A 149 6.28 -16.94 -6.56
CA ALA A 149 6.67 -17.05 -7.97
C ALA A 149 5.60 -16.45 -8.90
N ALA A 150 4.32 -16.76 -8.66
CA ALA A 150 3.20 -16.18 -9.40
C ALA A 150 3.12 -14.66 -9.24
N TYR A 151 3.35 -14.15 -8.02
CA TYR A 151 3.43 -12.72 -7.74
C TYR A 151 4.54 -12.05 -8.57
N ILE A 152 5.77 -12.60 -8.57
CA ILE A 152 6.87 -12.07 -9.38
C ILE A 152 6.50 -12.11 -10.87
N GLY A 153 6.02 -13.25 -11.36
CA GLY A 153 5.64 -13.41 -12.78
C GLY A 153 4.59 -12.38 -13.22
N MET A 154 3.53 -12.22 -12.43
CA MET A 154 2.48 -11.23 -12.68
C MET A 154 3.04 -9.80 -12.68
N GLN A 155 3.87 -9.45 -11.70
CA GLN A 155 4.43 -8.11 -11.57
C GLN A 155 5.43 -7.79 -12.69
N LEU A 156 6.26 -8.75 -13.09
CA LEU A 156 7.18 -8.57 -14.22
C LEU A 156 6.41 -8.46 -15.54
N ALA A 157 5.39 -9.29 -15.76
CA ALA A 157 4.51 -9.17 -16.92
C ALA A 157 3.86 -7.78 -16.97
N TYR A 158 3.42 -7.26 -15.82
CA TYR A 158 2.88 -5.90 -15.71
C TYR A 158 3.88 -4.82 -16.08
N CYS A 159 5.11 -4.91 -15.58
CA CYS A 159 6.19 -4.01 -15.96
C CYS A 159 6.47 -4.06 -17.48
N VAL A 160 6.31 -5.23 -18.12
CA VAL A 160 6.66 -5.46 -19.51
C VAL A 160 5.61 -4.98 -20.50
N SER A 161 4.36 -5.39 -20.32
CA SER A 161 3.33 -5.24 -21.36
C SER A 161 1.96 -4.87 -20.82
N LEU A 162 1.58 -5.31 -19.61
CA LEU A 162 0.19 -5.15 -19.15
C LEU A 162 -0.13 -3.73 -18.64
N LYS A 163 0.85 -2.86 -18.41
CA LYS A 163 0.62 -1.48 -17.91
C LYS A 163 -0.13 -0.55 -18.89
N HIS A 164 -0.30 -0.97 -20.14
CA HIS A 164 -0.94 -0.20 -21.21
C HIS A 164 -2.33 -0.73 -21.59
N VAL A 165 -2.84 -1.74 -20.89
CA VAL A 165 -4.16 -2.30 -21.14
C VAL A 165 -5.11 -1.79 -20.06
N LEU A 166 -6.16 -1.08 -20.49
CA LEU A 166 -7.20 -0.60 -19.58
C LEU A 166 -7.78 -1.78 -18.80
N VAL A 167 -8.06 -1.54 -17.53
CA VAL A 167 -8.61 -2.45 -16.50
C VAL A 167 -7.59 -3.41 -15.95
N VAL A 168 -6.63 -3.83 -16.76
CA VAL A 168 -5.62 -4.79 -16.37
C VAL A 168 -4.70 -4.22 -15.29
N ASP A 169 -4.40 -2.93 -15.30
CA ASP A 169 -3.63 -2.29 -14.22
C ASP A 169 -4.36 -2.35 -12.87
N LEU A 170 -5.66 -2.02 -12.84
CA LEU A 170 -6.50 -2.12 -11.66
C LEU A 170 -6.55 -3.56 -11.15
N VAL A 171 -6.75 -4.52 -12.04
CA VAL A 171 -6.82 -5.95 -11.70
C VAL A 171 -5.48 -6.46 -11.17
N VAL A 172 -4.36 -6.16 -11.83
CA VAL A 172 -3.02 -6.59 -11.38
C VAL A 172 -2.68 -6.00 -10.01
N VAL A 173 -2.89 -4.70 -9.81
CA VAL A 173 -2.57 -4.06 -8.53
C VAL A 173 -3.46 -4.60 -7.41
N THR A 174 -4.76 -4.78 -7.68
CA THR A 174 -5.71 -5.41 -6.76
C THR A 174 -5.28 -6.84 -6.41
N THR A 175 -4.92 -7.63 -7.42
CA THR A 175 -4.46 -9.02 -7.24
C THR A 175 -3.18 -9.06 -6.41
N GLY A 176 -2.27 -8.09 -6.60
CA GLY A 176 -1.07 -7.96 -5.77
C GLY A 176 -1.39 -7.70 -4.29
N PHE A 177 -2.43 -6.93 -3.98
CA PHE A 177 -2.90 -6.76 -2.60
C PHE A 177 -3.54 -8.04 -2.04
N LEU A 178 -4.36 -8.71 -2.85
CA LEU A 178 -5.00 -9.96 -2.47
C LEU A 178 -3.96 -11.07 -2.22
N MET A 179 -2.95 -11.23 -3.08
CA MET A 179 -1.85 -12.19 -2.91
C MET A 179 -1.08 -11.97 -1.60
N ARG A 180 -0.91 -10.72 -1.15
CA ARG A 180 -0.30 -10.44 0.17
C ARG A 180 -1.18 -10.95 1.30
N ALA A 181 -2.47 -10.65 1.25
CA ALA A 181 -3.42 -11.09 2.26
C ALA A 181 -3.54 -12.61 2.34
N THR A 182 -3.54 -13.29 1.18
CA THR A 182 -3.62 -14.76 1.14
C THR A 182 -2.32 -15.43 1.55
N ALA A 183 -1.15 -14.83 1.28
CA ALA A 183 0.15 -15.41 1.64
C ALA A 183 0.27 -15.75 3.14
N GLY A 184 -0.26 -14.90 4.02
CA GLY A 184 -0.21 -15.18 5.46
C GLY A 184 -1.16 -16.30 5.91
N GLY A 185 -2.35 -16.39 5.29
CA GLY A 185 -3.26 -17.51 5.56
C GLY A 185 -2.65 -18.84 5.12
N LEU A 186 -2.08 -18.87 3.91
CA LEU A 186 -1.42 -20.06 3.37
C LEU A 186 -0.17 -20.46 4.16
N ALA A 187 0.56 -19.50 4.71
CA ALA A 187 1.73 -19.76 5.55
C ALA A 187 1.39 -20.52 6.85
N LEU A 188 0.19 -20.29 7.38
CA LEU A 188 -0.33 -20.91 8.60
C LEU A 188 -1.31 -22.07 8.33
N GLY A 189 -1.51 -22.43 7.06
CA GLY A 189 -2.49 -23.45 6.68
C GLY A 189 -3.94 -23.09 7.02
N ILE A 190 -4.25 -21.79 7.09
CA ILE A 190 -5.60 -21.30 7.38
C ILE A 190 -6.45 -21.39 6.10
N PRO A 191 -7.57 -22.11 6.10
CA PRO A 191 -8.48 -22.10 4.97
C PRO A 191 -9.10 -20.71 4.83
N LEU A 192 -8.92 -20.09 3.67
CA LEU A 192 -9.42 -18.75 3.40
C LEU A 192 -10.91 -18.82 3.04
N SER A 193 -11.75 -18.09 3.77
CA SER A 193 -13.19 -18.04 3.45
C SER A 193 -13.42 -17.32 2.12
N ARG A 194 -14.48 -17.73 1.40
CA ARG A 194 -14.86 -17.10 0.12
C ARG A 194 -15.17 -15.62 0.32
N TRP A 195 -15.85 -15.30 1.41
CA TRP A 195 -16.17 -13.93 1.79
C TRP A 195 -14.93 -13.10 2.09
N PHE A 196 -13.92 -13.66 2.78
CA PHE A 196 -12.65 -12.97 3.01
C PHE A 196 -11.97 -12.58 1.70
N LEU A 197 -11.94 -13.50 0.72
CA LEU A 197 -11.35 -13.23 -0.60
C LEU A 197 -12.13 -12.15 -1.37
N ILE A 198 -13.46 -12.21 -1.36
CA ILE A 198 -14.32 -11.21 -1.99
C ILE A 198 -14.13 -9.84 -1.34
N THR A 199 -14.29 -9.75 -0.02
CA THR A 199 -14.16 -8.48 0.72
C THR A 199 -12.78 -7.87 0.57
N THR A 200 -11.72 -8.66 0.72
CA THR A 200 -10.34 -8.15 0.62
C THR A 200 -9.99 -7.77 -0.82
N GLY A 201 -10.42 -8.58 -1.81
CA GLY A 201 -10.19 -8.30 -3.22
C GLY A 201 -10.90 -7.03 -3.68
N PHE A 202 -12.22 -6.93 -3.43
CA PHE A 202 -12.98 -5.74 -3.81
C PHE A 202 -12.65 -4.52 -2.94
N GLY A 203 -12.26 -4.72 -1.68
CA GLY A 203 -11.71 -3.66 -0.84
C GLY A 203 -10.42 -3.09 -1.42
N ALA A 204 -9.50 -3.94 -1.88
CA ALA A 204 -8.29 -3.50 -2.57
C ALA A 204 -8.61 -2.77 -3.89
N LEU A 205 -9.57 -3.28 -4.69
CA LEU A 205 -10.02 -2.62 -5.91
C LEU A 205 -10.59 -1.24 -5.63
N PHE A 206 -11.42 -1.11 -4.58
CA PHE A 206 -11.95 0.18 -4.11
C PHE A 206 -10.82 1.16 -3.81
N MET A 207 -9.82 0.77 -3.02
CA MET A 207 -8.72 1.67 -2.67
C MET A 207 -7.90 2.11 -3.90
N VAL A 208 -7.60 1.17 -4.80
CA VAL A 208 -6.82 1.44 -6.01
C VAL A 208 -7.57 2.36 -6.97
N SER A 209 -8.83 2.06 -7.26
CA SER A 209 -9.67 2.84 -8.16
C SER A 209 -10.03 4.21 -7.59
N ALA A 210 -10.30 4.32 -6.28
CA ALA A 210 -10.53 5.59 -5.60
C ALA A 210 -9.30 6.51 -5.66
N LYS A 211 -8.09 5.95 -5.46
CA LYS A 211 -6.83 6.71 -5.63
C LYS A 211 -6.67 7.20 -7.07
N ARG A 212 -6.88 6.33 -8.07
CA ARG A 212 -6.81 6.68 -9.49
C ARG A 212 -7.82 7.77 -9.86
N TYR A 213 -9.03 7.66 -9.34
CA TYR A 213 -10.08 8.68 -9.50
C TYR A 213 -9.63 10.03 -8.93
N SER A 214 -9.09 10.03 -7.70
CA SER A 214 -8.61 11.25 -7.06
C SER A 214 -7.45 11.91 -7.82
N GLU A 215 -6.48 11.12 -8.30
CA GLU A 215 -5.41 11.61 -9.17
C GLU A 215 -5.96 12.22 -10.47
N ALA A 216 -6.98 11.61 -11.09
CA ALA A 216 -7.64 12.13 -12.28
C ALA A 216 -8.37 13.46 -12.03
N VAL A 217 -9.09 13.58 -10.92
CA VAL A 217 -9.77 14.83 -10.53
C VAL A 217 -8.78 15.95 -10.24
N GLN A 218 -7.67 15.69 -9.55
CA GLN A 218 -6.65 16.71 -9.26
C GLN A 218 -5.92 17.25 -10.51
N MET A 219 -5.91 16.46 -11.58
CA MET A 219 -5.28 16.81 -12.85
C MET A 219 -6.25 17.52 -13.80
N ALA A 220 -7.56 17.32 -13.62
CA ALA A 220 -8.61 18.05 -14.32
C ALA A 220 -8.57 19.54 -13.92
N GLY A 221 -7.85 20.35 -14.70
CA GLY A 221 -7.71 21.80 -14.49
C GLY A 221 -6.28 22.34 -14.49
N LYS A 222 -5.25 21.47 -14.52
CA LYS A 222 -3.84 21.89 -14.62
C LYS A 222 -3.34 21.77 -16.06
N ALA A 223 -3.26 22.90 -16.77
CA ALA A 223 -2.66 22.97 -18.10
C ALA A 223 -1.18 22.55 -18.03
N GLY A 224 -0.80 21.50 -18.77
CA GLY A 224 0.60 21.09 -18.95
C GLY A 224 1.13 19.94 -18.08
N ALA A 225 0.30 19.28 -17.26
CA ALA A 225 0.77 18.15 -16.45
C ALA A 225 0.84 16.86 -17.29
N THR A 226 2.05 16.33 -17.41
CA THR A 226 2.53 15.27 -18.31
C THR A 226 1.58 14.08 -18.47
N ARG A 227 1.02 14.02 -19.68
CA ARG A 227 0.31 12.91 -20.34
C ARG A 227 1.20 11.67 -20.41
N ALA A 228 0.80 10.58 -19.75
CA ALA A 228 1.33 9.23 -20.06
C ALA A 228 0.47 8.08 -19.50
N LEU A 229 -0.23 8.26 -18.37
CA LEU A 229 -1.04 7.17 -17.76
C LEU A 229 -2.46 7.60 -17.34
N LEU A 230 -2.75 8.91 -17.29
CA LEU A 230 -4.06 9.45 -16.92
C LEU A 230 -4.96 9.75 -18.13
N THR A 231 -4.52 9.40 -19.35
CA THR A 231 -5.24 9.72 -20.59
C THR A 231 -6.26 8.65 -21.00
N GLU A 232 -6.29 7.49 -20.35
CA GLU A 232 -7.11 6.35 -20.80
C GLU A 232 -8.41 6.19 -20.00
N TYR A 233 -8.44 6.62 -18.74
CA TYR A 233 -9.62 6.51 -17.89
C TYR A 233 -10.39 7.81 -17.77
N THR A 234 -11.70 7.74 -18.02
CA THR A 234 -12.60 8.84 -17.67
C THR A 234 -12.87 8.83 -16.17
N THR A 235 -13.06 10.01 -15.57
CA THR A 235 -13.45 10.15 -14.17
C THR A 235 -14.79 9.44 -13.88
N GLY A 236 -15.71 9.43 -14.85
CA GLY A 236 -16.97 8.69 -14.77
C GLY A 236 -16.78 7.18 -14.66
N TYR A 237 -15.89 6.60 -15.49
CA TYR A 237 -15.57 5.17 -15.42
C TYR A 237 -14.93 4.81 -14.07
N LEU A 238 -13.92 5.57 -13.63
CA LEU A 238 -13.28 5.31 -12.34
C LEU A 238 -14.26 5.45 -11.17
N ARG A 239 -15.20 6.40 -11.26
CA ARG A 239 -16.29 6.55 -10.28
C ARG A 239 -17.15 5.30 -10.20
N PHE A 240 -17.58 4.78 -11.35
CA PHE A 240 -18.34 3.53 -11.42
C PHE A 240 -17.58 2.37 -10.79
N VAL A 241 -16.29 2.20 -11.14
CA VAL A 241 -15.48 1.08 -10.62
C VAL A 241 -15.32 1.13 -9.10
N TRP A 242 -14.97 2.29 -8.52
CA TRP A 242 -14.76 2.34 -7.08
C TRP A 242 -16.07 2.20 -6.29
N GLN A 243 -17.19 2.70 -6.82
CA GLN A 243 -18.52 2.52 -6.19
C GLN A 243 -18.98 1.06 -6.24
N LEU A 244 -18.83 0.40 -7.39
CA LEU A 244 -19.13 -1.02 -7.53
C LEU A 244 -18.27 -1.84 -6.57
N ALA A 245 -16.97 -1.56 -6.51
CA ALA A 245 -16.05 -2.26 -5.64
C ALA A 245 -16.37 -2.06 -4.15
N ALA A 246 -16.71 -0.84 -3.74
CA ALA A 246 -17.17 -0.56 -2.38
C ALA A 246 -18.43 -1.36 -2.02
N GLY A 247 -19.42 -1.40 -2.92
CA GLY A 247 -20.66 -2.14 -2.71
C GLY A 247 -20.44 -3.64 -2.55
N VAL A 248 -19.63 -4.24 -3.42
CA VAL A 248 -19.29 -5.68 -3.33
C VAL A 248 -18.47 -6.00 -2.08
N ALA A 249 -17.54 -5.12 -1.68
CA ALA A 249 -16.76 -5.31 -0.46
C ALA A 249 -17.64 -5.27 0.80
N VAL A 250 -18.56 -4.30 0.88
CA VAL A 250 -19.55 -4.19 1.97
C VAL A 250 -20.46 -5.42 1.99
N LEU A 251 -21.02 -5.82 0.85
CA LEU A 251 -21.88 -6.99 0.76
C LEU A 251 -21.15 -8.26 1.20
N GLY A 252 -19.93 -8.49 0.70
CA GLY A 252 -19.11 -9.63 1.11
C GLY A 252 -18.83 -9.64 2.61
N TYR A 253 -18.57 -8.47 3.21
CA TYR A 253 -18.35 -8.36 4.65
C TYR A 253 -19.62 -8.65 5.45
N CYS A 254 -20.76 -8.11 5.03
CA CYS A 254 -22.05 -8.38 5.65
C CYS A 254 -22.39 -9.87 5.58
N LEU A 255 -22.18 -10.52 4.43
CA LEU A 255 -22.45 -11.96 4.29
C LEU A 255 -21.54 -12.78 5.19
N TRP A 256 -20.25 -12.46 5.28
CA TRP A 256 -19.35 -13.08 6.26
C TRP A 256 -19.83 -12.88 7.70
N ALA A 257 -20.21 -11.66 8.06
CA ALA A 257 -20.57 -11.35 9.44
C ALA A 257 -21.96 -11.92 9.84
N LEU A 258 -22.83 -12.20 8.86
CA LEU A 258 -24.10 -12.91 9.05
C LEU A 258 -23.97 -14.44 9.02
N GLU A 259 -22.92 -15.00 8.42
CA GLU A 259 -22.71 -16.44 8.28
C GLU A 259 -22.49 -17.10 9.66
N ALA A 260 -23.55 -17.65 10.26
CA ALA A 260 -23.55 -18.14 11.64
C ALA A 260 -22.58 -19.32 11.86
N ASP A 261 -21.74 -19.22 12.90
CA ASP A 261 -21.23 -20.43 13.56
C ASP A 261 -22.40 -20.97 14.39
N HIS A 262 -22.97 -22.10 13.98
CA HIS A 262 -24.13 -22.70 14.63
C HIS A 262 -23.80 -23.25 16.04
N ASP A 263 -22.51 -23.25 16.43
CA ASP A 263 -21.99 -23.96 17.59
C ASP A 263 -21.30 -23.08 18.65
N THR A 264 -21.31 -21.74 18.53
CA THR A 264 -20.65 -20.88 19.55
C THR A 264 -21.62 -20.42 20.65
N PRO A 265 -21.30 -20.65 21.94
CA PRO A 265 -22.13 -20.19 23.05
C PRO A 265 -22.24 -18.66 23.09
N ALA A 266 -23.41 -18.19 23.51
CA ALA A 266 -23.87 -16.81 23.34
C ALA A 266 -23.08 -15.79 24.18
N CYS A 267 -22.17 -15.06 23.56
CA CYS A 267 -21.90 -13.69 24.00
C CYS A 267 -23.21 -12.88 23.84
N PRO A 268 -23.66 -12.12 24.86
CA PRO A 268 -24.94 -11.41 24.81
C PRO A 268 -25.01 -10.31 23.73
N LEU A 269 -23.87 -9.88 23.20
CA LEU A 269 -23.78 -8.86 22.17
C LEU A 269 -23.24 -9.46 20.86
N PRO A 270 -23.92 -9.25 19.71
CA PRO A 270 -23.49 -9.82 18.44
C PRO A 270 -22.35 -8.99 17.81
N TRP A 271 -21.18 -8.94 18.46
CA TRP A 271 -20.02 -8.11 18.08
C TRP A 271 -19.68 -8.18 16.59
N ARG A 272 -19.77 -9.39 16.02
CA ARG A 272 -19.55 -9.63 14.58
C ARG A 272 -20.55 -8.84 13.72
N GLN A 273 -21.83 -8.83 14.08
CA GLN A 273 -22.87 -8.08 13.36
C GLN A 273 -22.75 -6.57 13.59
N LEU A 274 -22.49 -6.13 14.83
CA LEU A 274 -22.27 -4.70 15.09
C LEU A 274 -21.06 -4.16 14.30
N SER A 275 -20.02 -4.98 14.08
CA SER A 275 -18.84 -4.57 13.31
C SER A 275 -19.15 -4.17 11.86
N MET A 276 -20.28 -4.62 11.29
CA MET A 276 -20.73 -4.21 9.96
C MET A 276 -20.94 -2.70 9.88
N VAL A 277 -21.53 -2.10 10.93
CA VAL A 277 -21.80 -0.65 10.97
C VAL A 277 -20.49 0.12 10.90
N ALA A 278 -19.49 -0.27 11.70
CA ALA A 278 -18.18 0.36 11.69
C ALA A 278 -17.46 0.17 10.33
N PHE A 279 -17.54 -1.01 9.73
CA PHE A 279 -16.97 -1.29 8.40
C PHE A 279 -17.61 -0.41 7.31
N ILE A 280 -18.94 -0.33 7.28
CA ILE A 280 -19.69 0.52 6.34
C ILE A 280 -19.31 1.99 6.52
N LEU A 281 -19.25 2.47 7.77
CA LEU A 281 -18.84 3.84 8.06
C LEU A 281 -17.40 4.12 7.62
N ALA A 282 -16.48 3.16 7.74
CA ALA A 282 -15.10 3.32 7.26
C ALA A 282 -15.05 3.49 5.73
N ILE A 283 -15.79 2.65 5.00
CA ILE A 283 -15.90 2.73 3.54
C ILE A 283 -16.54 4.07 3.11
N LEU A 284 -17.65 4.46 3.73
CA LEU A 284 -18.32 5.73 3.44
C LEU A 284 -17.43 6.93 3.76
N ARG A 285 -16.72 6.91 4.90
CA ARG A 285 -15.81 8.00 5.28
C ARG A 285 -14.66 8.11 4.29
N TYR A 286 -14.07 7.00 3.86
CA TYR A 286 -13.03 7.01 2.83
C TYR A 286 -13.58 7.48 1.46
N ALA A 287 -14.79 7.07 1.10
CA ALA A 287 -15.44 7.47 -0.15
C ALA A 287 -15.62 9.01 -0.25
N VAL A 288 -15.82 9.71 0.87
CA VAL A 288 -15.85 11.19 0.88
C VAL A 288 -14.51 11.78 0.44
N PHE A 289 -13.37 11.20 0.84
CA PHE A 289 -12.05 11.66 0.38
C PHE A 289 -11.81 11.37 -1.09
N ALA A 290 -12.28 10.21 -1.56
CA ALA A 290 -12.24 9.84 -2.96
C ALA A 290 -13.02 10.85 -3.81
N ASP A 291 -14.27 11.13 -3.45
CA ASP A 291 -15.14 12.05 -4.20
C ASP A 291 -14.59 13.49 -4.25
N ARG A 292 -14.01 13.96 -3.14
CA ARG A 292 -13.34 15.27 -3.07
C ARG A 292 -12.03 15.36 -3.86
N GLY A 293 -11.58 14.27 -4.48
CA GLY A 293 -10.30 14.23 -5.19
C GLY A 293 -9.10 14.34 -4.25
N THR A 294 -9.22 13.86 -3.01
CA THR A 294 -8.16 13.91 -1.99
C THR A 294 -7.75 12.53 -1.46
N ALA A 295 -8.20 11.45 -2.12
CA ALA A 295 -7.74 10.11 -1.78
C ALA A 295 -6.24 9.95 -2.09
N GLY A 296 -5.46 9.88 -1.01
CA GLY A 296 -4.03 9.60 -1.03
C GLY A 296 -3.74 8.10 -0.86
N GLU A 297 -2.55 7.76 -0.34
CA GLU A 297 -2.31 6.39 0.12
C GLU A 297 -3.21 6.11 1.35
N PRO A 298 -3.80 4.90 1.46
CA PRO A 298 -4.67 4.53 2.58
C PRO A 298 -4.08 4.90 3.95
N GLU A 299 -2.80 4.59 4.13
CA GLU A 299 -2.02 4.87 5.33
C GLU A 299 -1.93 6.37 5.63
N ASP A 300 -1.74 7.22 4.62
CA ASP A 300 -1.65 8.67 4.79
C ASP A 300 -3.01 9.28 5.15
N VAL A 301 -4.10 8.79 4.55
CA VAL A 301 -5.46 9.27 4.84
C VAL A 301 -5.87 8.87 6.25
N LEU A 302 -5.59 7.62 6.64
CA LEU A 302 -5.87 7.10 7.99
C LEU A 302 -5.13 7.87 9.08
N LEU A 303 -3.86 8.20 8.85
CA LEU A 303 -3.04 8.96 9.82
C LEU A 303 -3.46 10.43 9.93
N ARG A 304 -4.09 11.00 8.90
CA ARG A 304 -4.53 12.41 8.89
C ARG A 304 -5.94 12.60 9.42
N ASP A 305 -6.86 11.67 9.15
CA ASP A 305 -8.27 11.78 9.54
C ASP A 305 -8.56 11.05 10.85
N ARG A 306 -8.66 11.81 11.96
CA ARG A 306 -8.96 11.26 13.29
C ARG A 306 -10.29 10.50 13.33
N ALA A 307 -11.29 10.93 12.56
CA ALA A 307 -12.59 10.26 12.50
C ALA A 307 -12.46 8.87 11.86
N LEU A 308 -11.80 8.76 10.70
CA LEU A 308 -11.52 7.47 10.06
C LEU A 308 -10.68 6.57 10.97
N ALA A 309 -9.66 7.12 11.65
CA ALA A 309 -8.86 6.36 12.60
C ALA A 309 -9.70 5.80 13.75
N LEU A 310 -10.58 6.61 14.36
CA LEU A 310 -11.50 6.16 15.41
C LEU A 310 -12.47 5.07 14.92
N ILE A 311 -13.03 5.23 13.70
CA ILE A 311 -13.91 4.21 13.11
C ILE A 311 -13.17 2.90 12.91
N VAL A 312 -11.95 2.93 12.36
CA VAL A 312 -11.12 1.74 12.14
C VAL A 312 -10.72 1.08 13.45
N LEU A 313 -10.35 1.86 14.48
CA LEU A 313 -10.03 1.34 15.81
C LEU A 313 -11.26 0.68 16.46
N THR A 314 -12.43 1.31 16.34
CA THR A 314 -13.70 0.76 16.83
C THR A 314 -14.02 -0.56 16.11
N TRP A 315 -13.88 -0.58 14.78
CA TRP A 315 -14.05 -1.79 13.98
C TRP A 315 -13.09 -2.90 14.42
N LEU A 316 -11.80 -2.61 14.60
CA LEU A 316 -10.80 -3.57 15.07
C LEU A 316 -11.11 -4.11 16.46
N ALA A 317 -11.57 -3.26 17.38
CA ALA A 317 -11.97 -3.68 18.71
C ALA A 317 -13.16 -4.64 18.66
N MET A 318 -14.20 -4.31 17.90
CA MET A 318 -15.38 -5.16 17.73
C MET A 318 -15.06 -6.48 17.03
N TYR A 319 -14.20 -6.42 16.01
CA TYR A 319 -13.71 -7.60 15.31
C TYR A 319 -12.90 -8.51 16.24
N GLY A 320 -11.97 -7.91 17.00
CA GLY A 320 -11.17 -8.62 18.00
C GLY A 320 -12.03 -9.30 19.05
N LEU A 321 -13.06 -8.62 19.58
CA LEU A 321 -14.02 -9.21 20.52
C LEU A 321 -14.83 -10.36 19.90
N ALA A 322 -15.20 -10.24 18.62
CA ALA A 322 -15.90 -11.31 17.91
C ALA A 322 -15.04 -12.56 17.70
N VAL A 323 -13.73 -12.39 17.55
CA VAL A 323 -12.79 -13.48 17.26
C VAL A 323 -12.15 -14.07 18.53
N ALA A 324 -12.04 -13.28 19.61
CA ALA A 324 -11.35 -13.67 20.83
C ALA A 324 -12.07 -14.74 21.68
N GLN A 325 -13.27 -15.21 21.29
CA GLN A 325 -14.03 -16.28 21.97
C GLN A 325 -13.94 -16.22 23.51
N TRP A 326 -14.34 -15.09 24.11
CA TRP A 326 -14.58 -15.02 25.56
C TRP A 326 -15.79 -15.87 25.96
#